data_AF-A0A6A5DS44-F1
#
_entry.id   AF-A0A6A5DS44-F1
#
_cell.length_a   1.000
_cell.length_b   1.000
_cell.length_c   1.000
_cell.angle_alpha   90.00
_cell.angle_beta   90.00
_cell.angle_gamma   90.00
#
_symmetry.space_group_name_H-M   'P 1'
#
loop_
_entity.id
_entity.type
_entity.pdbx_description
1 polymer ?
#
loop_
_entity_poly.entity_id
_entity_poly.type
_entity_poly.pdbx_seq_one_letter_code
_entity_poly.pdbx_strand_id
1 'polypeptide(L)'
;MKERTLGNSASRLRASLVEQQTNGWMARSMLYLSVLRKLLAPGATLLPLAGVSLPLMHPVPTALWLINVYVREALSRLDETRARVTSIFGDLLKMDSTKKITKKLAGGAAGTAAWVTNVGNEYGQVLMSVLTAAEGDGLVDMAAGLMRRYRLARKAPPKVLYVDRDCCVAAGTSAVHQMFHEWHELVVRLDVWHLMRRFARGVTTDSHQLYSLFMARLSFAMFEWDAGDVSRLKEAKQSEEGGGRPGGEAFGQGARPSLPAPHQGGSGDRAAPPGGAGRLLGHDGQHGRPLD
;
A
#
# COMPACT_ATOMS: atom_id res chain seq x y z
N MET A 1 16.49 -27.54 12.59
CA MET A 1 16.91 -26.15 12.29
C MET A 1 15.66 -25.41 11.82
N LYS A 2 15.06 -24.54 12.64
CA LYS A 2 13.82 -23.83 12.27
C LYS A 2 14.18 -22.69 11.32
N GLU A 3 13.74 -22.76 10.07
CA GLU A 3 13.88 -21.66 9.10
C GLU A 3 13.07 -20.44 9.58
N ARG A 4 13.72 -19.55 10.33
CA ARG A 4 13.08 -18.36 10.91
C ARG A 4 13.02 -17.16 9.95
N THR A 5 13.59 -17.22 8.75
CA THR A 5 13.83 -16.00 7.94
C THR A 5 13.08 -15.88 6.60
N LEU A 6 12.27 -16.84 6.16
CA LEU A 6 11.60 -16.76 4.84
C LEU A 6 10.09 -16.53 4.93
N GLY A 7 9.63 -15.30 5.22
CA GLY A 7 8.27 -14.76 4.92
C GLY A 7 7.01 -15.62 5.20
N ASN A 8 5.81 -15.10 4.96
CA ASN A 8 4.60 -15.92 4.99
C ASN A 8 4.36 -16.51 3.59
N SER A 9 4.57 -17.82 3.41
CA SER A 9 4.34 -18.50 2.12
C SER A 9 3.69 -19.88 2.28
N ALA A 10 2.96 -20.32 1.25
CA ALA A 10 2.36 -21.66 1.22
C ALA A 10 3.40 -22.78 1.29
N SER A 11 4.59 -22.57 0.71
CA SER A 11 5.71 -23.51 0.80
C SER A 11 6.23 -23.65 2.24
N ARG A 12 6.33 -22.53 2.97
CA ARG A 12 6.72 -22.55 4.38
C ARG A 12 5.66 -23.21 5.25
N LEU A 13 4.38 -22.89 5.02
CA LEU A 13 3.27 -23.54 5.71
C LEU A 13 3.33 -25.05 5.49
N ARG A 14 3.52 -25.49 4.23
CA ARG A 14 3.70 -26.91 3.91
C ARG A 14 4.89 -27.52 4.64
N ALA A 15 6.06 -26.87 4.64
CA ALA A 15 7.24 -27.38 5.33
C ALA A 15 6.98 -27.57 6.84
N SER A 16 6.30 -26.61 7.47
CA SER A 16 5.89 -26.70 8.87
C SER A 16 4.90 -27.84 9.11
N LEU A 17 3.91 -28.03 8.23
CA LEU A 17 2.97 -29.14 8.31
C LEU A 17 3.67 -30.50 8.14
N VAL A 18 4.65 -30.61 7.23
CA VAL A 18 5.47 -31.82 7.06
C VAL A 18 6.25 -32.12 8.33
N GLU A 19 6.91 -31.12 8.92
CA GLU A 19 7.65 -31.30 10.18
C GLU A 19 6.71 -31.79 11.30
N GLN A 20 5.59 -31.10 11.52
CA GLN A 20 4.61 -31.46 12.55
C GLN A 20 4.02 -32.86 12.33
N GLN A 21 3.64 -33.19 11.10
CA GLN A 21 3.00 -34.47 10.79
C GLN A 21 4.01 -35.62 10.87
N THR A 22 5.27 -35.39 10.49
CA THR A 22 6.36 -36.36 10.64
C THR A 22 6.62 -36.63 12.12
N ASN A 23 6.72 -35.59 12.95
CA ASN A 23 6.90 -35.73 14.39
C ASN A 23 5.75 -36.50 15.05
N GLY A 24 4.50 -36.15 14.72
CA GLY A 24 3.31 -36.84 15.23
C GLY A 24 3.19 -38.28 14.73
N TRP A 25 3.63 -38.55 13.50
CA TRP A 25 3.72 -39.92 12.97
C TRP A 25 4.79 -40.73 13.71
N MET A 26 6.01 -40.21 13.87
CA MET A 26 7.09 -40.88 14.60
C MET A 26 6.69 -41.21 16.04
N ALA A 27 6.06 -40.27 16.76
CA ALA A 27 5.58 -40.49 18.13
C ALA A 27 4.55 -41.64 18.21
N ARG A 28 3.59 -41.66 17.28
CA ARG A 28 2.56 -42.72 17.22
C ARG A 28 3.15 -44.07 16.81
N SER A 29 4.08 -44.08 15.86
CA SER A 29 4.82 -45.28 15.45
C SER A 29 5.62 -45.87 16.59
N MET A 30 6.32 -45.05 17.38
CA MET A 30 7.03 -45.51 18.59
C MET A 30 6.06 -46.11 19.61
N LEU A 31 4.93 -45.45 19.88
CA LEU A 31 3.91 -45.99 20.79
C LEU A 31 3.37 -47.33 20.29
N TYR A 32 3.02 -47.43 19.01
CA TYR A 32 2.52 -48.65 18.39
C TYR A 32 3.51 -49.81 18.54
N LEU A 33 4.78 -49.60 18.18
CA LEU A 33 5.83 -50.60 18.34
C LEU A 33 6.05 -51.00 19.80
N SER A 34 5.94 -50.05 20.75
CA SER A 34 6.06 -50.35 22.17
C SER A 34 4.94 -51.25 22.68
N VAL A 35 3.71 -51.08 22.18
CA VAL A 35 2.55 -51.91 22.53
C VAL A 35 2.71 -53.30 21.93
N LEU A 36 3.09 -53.40 20.64
CA LEU A 36 3.36 -54.68 19.99
C LEU A 36 4.41 -55.50 20.75
N ARG A 37 5.50 -54.86 21.18
CA ARG A 37 6.55 -55.54 21.95
C ARG A 37 6.04 -56.11 23.28
N LYS A 38 5.12 -55.43 23.97
CA LYS A 38 4.49 -55.93 25.20
C LYS A 38 3.58 -57.12 24.95
N LEU A 39 2.85 -57.12 23.83
CA LEU A 39 1.98 -58.23 23.42
C LEU A 39 2.78 -59.46 22.96
N LEU A 40 4.02 -59.27 22.52
CA LEU A 40 4.95 -60.32 22.07
C LEU A 40 5.85 -60.89 23.18
N ALA A 41 5.56 -60.60 24.46
CA ALA A 41 6.32 -61.15 25.59
C ALA A 41 6.17 -62.69 25.69
N PRO A 42 7.19 -63.41 26.18
CA PRO A 42 7.20 -64.88 26.21
C PRO A 42 6.02 -65.42 27.01
N GLY A 43 5.13 -66.17 26.33
CA GLY A 43 3.90 -66.75 26.89
C GLY A 43 2.62 -66.41 26.13
N ALA A 44 2.65 -65.45 25.20
CA ALA A 44 1.51 -65.14 24.34
C ALA A 44 1.44 -66.09 23.12
N THR A 45 0.30 -66.75 22.90
CA THR A 45 0.02 -67.57 21.72
C THR A 45 0.05 -66.69 20.47
N LEU A 46 1.04 -66.91 19.61
CA LEU A 46 1.35 -66.01 18.48
C LEU A 46 0.27 -66.05 17.40
N LEU A 47 -0.30 -64.89 17.07
CA LEU A 47 -0.77 -64.62 15.71
C LEU A 47 0.46 -64.48 14.79
N PRO A 48 0.40 -64.93 13.52
CA PRO A 48 1.53 -64.76 12.60
C PRO A 48 1.83 -63.26 12.43
N LEU A 49 2.99 -62.82 12.93
CA LEU A 49 3.47 -61.44 12.78
C LEU A 49 3.90 -61.11 11.33
N ALA A 50 3.79 -62.09 10.44
CA ALA A 50 3.99 -61.95 9.00
C ALA A 50 2.89 -61.06 8.40
N GLY A 51 3.06 -59.74 8.51
CA GLY A 51 2.13 -58.76 7.93
C GLY A 51 1.97 -57.46 8.73
N VAL A 52 2.57 -57.34 9.92
CA VAL A 52 2.42 -56.13 10.73
C VAL A 52 3.38 -55.04 10.25
N SER A 53 2.88 -54.10 9.45
CA SER A 53 3.62 -52.94 8.96
C SER A 53 3.30 -51.66 9.75
N LEU A 54 4.25 -50.73 9.79
CA LEU A 54 3.99 -49.41 10.37
C LEU A 54 2.87 -48.72 9.58
N PRO A 55 1.94 -48.02 10.28
CA PRO A 55 0.92 -47.23 9.59
C PRO A 55 1.58 -46.26 8.62
N LEU A 56 1.11 -46.20 7.38
CA LEU A 56 1.66 -45.28 6.38
C LEU A 56 1.43 -43.82 6.83
N MET A 57 2.45 -42.99 6.71
CA MET A 57 2.28 -41.55 6.89
C MET A 57 1.50 -40.98 5.71
N HIS A 58 0.37 -40.33 6.00
CA HIS A 58 -0.40 -39.64 4.97
C HIS A 58 0.42 -38.47 4.41
N PRO A 59 0.48 -38.28 3.08
CA PRO A 59 1.24 -37.19 2.49
C PRO A 59 0.61 -35.83 2.82
N VAL A 60 1.44 -34.85 3.16
CA VAL A 60 1.00 -33.46 3.30
C VAL A 60 0.65 -32.89 1.93
N PRO A 61 -0.51 -32.22 1.77
CA PRO A 61 -0.89 -31.55 0.53
C PRO A 61 0.20 -30.64 -0.05
N THR A 62 0.18 -30.46 -1.36
CA THR A 62 1.14 -29.58 -2.06
C THR A 62 0.87 -28.12 -1.73
N ALA A 63 1.88 -27.25 -1.91
CA ALA A 63 1.71 -25.81 -1.70
C ALA A 63 0.62 -25.23 -2.64
N LEU A 64 0.54 -25.74 -3.88
CA LEU A 64 -0.51 -25.36 -4.82
C LEU A 64 -1.90 -25.76 -4.32
N TRP A 65 -2.03 -26.94 -3.72
CA TRP A 65 -3.30 -27.36 -3.11
C TRP A 65 -3.70 -26.43 -1.96
N LEU A 66 -2.77 -26.07 -1.07
CA LEU A 66 -3.01 -25.12 0.03
C LEU A 66 -3.46 -23.75 -0.48
N ILE A 67 -2.82 -23.24 -1.54
CA ILE A 67 -3.23 -21.99 -2.20
C ILE A 67 -4.65 -22.10 -2.74
N ASN A 68 -4.98 -23.19 -3.45
CA ASN A 68 -6.30 -23.40 -4.04
C ASN A 68 -7.40 -23.48 -2.97
N VAL A 69 -7.13 -24.14 -1.84
CA VAL A 69 -8.08 -24.19 -0.72
C VAL A 69 -8.28 -22.81 -0.11
N TYR A 70 -7.20 -22.06 0.10
CA TYR A 70 -7.29 -20.68 0.60
C TYR A 70 -8.11 -19.79 -0.34
N VAL A 71 -7.89 -19.87 -1.65
CA VAL A 71 -8.68 -19.12 -2.65
C VAL A 71 -10.15 -19.55 -2.62
N ARG A 72 -10.45 -20.84 -2.49
CA ARG A 72 -11.83 -21.34 -2.40
C ARG A 72 -12.54 -20.86 -1.14
N GLU A 73 -11.86 -20.83 0.01
CA GLU A 73 -12.40 -20.26 1.25
C GLU A 73 -12.61 -18.75 1.13
N ALA A 74 -11.68 -18.02 0.53
CA ALA A 74 -11.87 -16.60 0.27
C ALA A 74 -13.08 -16.34 -0.64
N LEU A 75 -13.27 -17.18 -1.66
CA LEU A 75 -14.43 -17.12 -2.57
C LEU A 75 -15.74 -17.48 -1.87
N SER A 76 -15.75 -18.43 -0.93
CA SER A 76 -16.98 -18.78 -0.20
C SER A 76 -17.48 -17.63 0.69
N ARG A 77 -16.61 -16.68 1.01
CA ARG A 77 -16.91 -15.48 1.80
C ARG A 77 -16.99 -14.21 0.95
N LEU A 78 -17.16 -14.36 -0.36
CA LEU A 78 -17.20 -13.23 -1.28
C LEU A 78 -18.35 -12.27 -0.93
N ASP A 79 -19.54 -12.80 -0.63
CA ASP A 79 -20.70 -11.97 -0.30
C ASP A 79 -20.52 -11.22 1.02
N GLU A 80 -19.94 -11.86 2.02
CA GLU A 80 -19.59 -11.22 3.30
C GLU A 80 -18.55 -10.11 3.07
N THR A 81 -17.51 -10.39 2.29
CA THR A 81 -16.45 -9.43 1.97
C THR A 81 -17.01 -8.25 1.19
N ARG A 82 -17.90 -8.52 0.22
CA ARG A 82 -18.61 -7.50 -0.55
C ARG A 82 -19.46 -6.64 0.37
N ALA A 83 -20.25 -7.25 1.25
CA ALA A 83 -21.09 -6.54 2.22
C ALA A 83 -20.25 -5.60 3.09
N ARG A 84 -19.13 -6.10 3.64
CA ARG A 84 -18.18 -5.31 4.43
C ARG A 84 -17.68 -4.11 3.65
N VAL A 85 -17.20 -4.29 2.42
CA VAL A 85 -16.74 -3.18 1.55
C VAL A 85 -17.87 -2.19 1.26
N THR A 86 -19.07 -2.67 0.93
CA THR A 86 -20.21 -1.80 0.61
C THR A 86 -20.79 -1.06 1.81
N SER A 87 -20.45 -1.48 3.03
CA SER A 87 -20.84 -0.82 4.28
C SER A 87 -19.91 0.32 4.71
N ILE A 88 -18.84 0.56 3.92
CA ILE A 88 -17.85 1.60 4.20
C ILE A 88 -18.23 2.90 3.48
N PHE A 89 -18.05 4.01 4.19
CA PHE A 89 -18.29 5.38 3.74
C PHE A 89 -17.13 6.27 4.20
N GLY A 90 -17.12 7.51 3.75
CA GLY A 90 -16.15 8.53 4.14
C GLY A 90 -16.62 9.92 3.76
N ASP A 91 -16.06 10.90 4.44
CA ASP A 91 -16.30 12.32 4.17
C ASP A 91 -15.30 12.88 3.14
N LEU A 92 -14.11 12.28 3.06
CA LEU A 92 -13.07 12.65 2.09
C LEU A 92 -12.75 11.42 1.26
N LEU A 93 -12.98 11.51 -0.04
CA LEU A 93 -12.72 10.42 -0.96
C LEU A 93 -11.48 10.69 -1.82
N LYS A 94 -10.83 9.60 -2.22
CA LYS A 94 -9.79 9.61 -3.26
C LYS A 94 -10.15 8.61 -4.34
N MET A 95 -10.14 9.05 -5.59
CA MET A 95 -10.35 8.22 -6.78
C MET A 95 -9.06 8.19 -7.60
N ASP A 96 -8.45 7.01 -7.68
CA ASP A 96 -7.17 6.76 -8.36
C ASP A 96 -7.33 5.69 -9.44
N SER A 97 -6.80 5.95 -10.64
CA SER A 97 -6.86 5.03 -11.77
C SER A 97 -5.48 4.48 -12.11
N THR A 98 -5.34 3.15 -12.16
CA THR A 98 -4.05 2.49 -12.38
C THR A 98 -4.11 1.30 -13.33
N LYS A 99 -3.10 1.20 -14.20
CA LYS A 99 -2.77 0.02 -15.03
C LYS A 99 -1.91 -1.00 -14.30
N LYS A 100 -1.29 -0.65 -13.17
CA LYS A 100 -0.23 -1.50 -12.58
C LYS A 100 -0.78 -2.82 -12.05
N ILE A 101 -2.01 -2.82 -11.57
CA ILE A 101 -2.62 -4.00 -10.97
C ILE A 101 -3.13 -4.99 -12.00
N THR A 102 -3.53 -4.54 -13.20
CA THR A 102 -4.05 -5.42 -14.27
C THR A 102 -3.01 -6.39 -14.80
N LYS A 103 -1.72 -6.04 -14.71
CA LYS A 103 -0.60 -6.97 -14.95
C LYS A 103 -0.54 -8.16 -13.99
N LYS A 104 -1.19 -8.07 -12.82
CA LYS A 104 -1.19 -9.10 -11.78
C LYS A 104 -2.51 -9.86 -11.66
N LEU A 105 -3.53 -9.46 -12.43
CA LEU A 105 -4.82 -10.13 -12.42
C LEU A 105 -4.78 -11.39 -13.28
N ALA A 106 -5.56 -12.41 -12.89
CA ALA A 106 -5.82 -13.59 -13.71
C ALA A 106 -7.05 -13.35 -14.61
N GLY A 107 -7.22 -14.17 -15.64
CA GLY A 107 -8.38 -14.11 -16.56
C GLY A 107 -8.17 -13.13 -17.73
N GLY A 108 -9.27 -12.74 -18.40
CA GLY A 108 -9.21 -11.97 -19.65
C GLY A 108 -8.59 -10.57 -19.56
N ALA A 109 -8.36 -10.05 -18.35
CA ALA A 109 -7.67 -8.78 -18.10
C ALA A 109 -6.17 -8.95 -17.79
N ALA A 110 -5.66 -10.19 -17.71
CA ALA A 110 -4.26 -10.47 -17.45
C ALA A 110 -3.39 -9.93 -18.59
N GLY A 111 -2.47 -9.02 -18.29
CA GLY A 111 -1.56 -8.46 -19.29
C GLY A 111 -2.22 -7.54 -20.33
N THR A 112 -3.49 -7.18 -20.14
CA THR A 112 -4.18 -6.22 -21.01
C THR A 112 -3.91 -4.77 -20.57
N ALA A 113 -4.25 -3.81 -21.43
CA ALA A 113 -4.20 -2.38 -21.12
C ALA A 113 -5.36 -1.90 -20.23
N ALA A 114 -6.11 -2.83 -19.61
CA ALA A 114 -7.21 -2.52 -18.73
C ALA A 114 -6.78 -1.64 -17.55
N TRP A 115 -7.74 -0.89 -17.02
CA TRP A 115 -7.57 0.04 -15.93
C TRP A 115 -8.37 -0.39 -14.73
N VAL A 116 -7.80 -0.22 -13.54
CA VAL A 116 -8.55 -0.31 -12.30
C VAL A 116 -8.70 1.08 -11.73
N THR A 117 -9.92 1.49 -11.46
CA THR A 117 -10.22 2.72 -10.71
C THR A 117 -10.72 2.35 -9.34
N ASN A 118 -10.04 2.85 -8.32
CA ASN A 118 -10.36 2.62 -6.91
C ASN A 118 -10.87 3.91 -6.29
N VAL A 119 -11.94 3.83 -5.52
CA VAL A 119 -12.40 4.90 -4.63
C VAL A 119 -12.15 4.46 -3.20
N GLY A 120 -11.37 5.25 -2.44
CA GLY A 120 -11.12 5.03 -1.02
C GLY A 120 -11.45 6.25 -0.16
N ASN A 121 -11.61 6.06 1.15
CA ASN A 121 -11.88 7.13 2.11
C ASN A 121 -10.62 7.62 2.85
N GLU A 122 -10.80 8.58 3.75
CA GLU A 122 -9.78 9.16 4.62
C GLU A 122 -9.02 8.15 5.50
N TYR A 123 -9.60 6.98 5.74
CA TYR A 123 -8.99 5.91 6.54
C TYR A 123 -8.23 4.89 5.69
N GLY A 124 -8.11 5.12 4.38
CA GLY A 124 -7.47 4.18 3.44
C GLY A 124 -8.32 2.94 3.15
N GLN A 125 -9.61 2.95 3.51
CA GLN A 125 -10.53 1.86 3.21
C GLN A 125 -11.09 2.01 1.80
N VAL A 126 -11.18 0.90 1.06
CA VAL A 126 -11.73 0.89 -0.29
C VAL A 126 -13.26 0.85 -0.24
N LEU A 127 -13.90 1.76 -0.95
CA LEU A 127 -15.36 1.86 -1.10
C LEU A 127 -15.85 1.11 -2.34
N MET A 128 -15.09 1.19 -3.43
CA MET A 128 -15.41 0.53 -4.71
C MET A 128 -14.16 0.42 -5.57
N SER A 129 -14.11 -0.64 -6.37
CA SER A 129 -13.09 -0.82 -7.42
C SER A 129 -13.80 -1.27 -8.69
N VAL A 130 -13.50 -0.62 -9.81
CA VAL A 130 -13.99 -1.03 -11.13
C VAL A 130 -12.82 -1.31 -12.06
N LEU A 131 -12.94 -2.39 -12.83
CA LEU A 131 -11.98 -2.80 -13.86
C LEU A 131 -12.60 -2.53 -15.23
N THR A 132 -11.93 -1.69 -16.02
CA THR A 132 -12.48 -1.13 -17.27
C THR A 132 -11.50 -1.31 -18.41
N ALA A 133 -12.00 -1.31 -19.65
CA ALA A 133 -11.18 -1.54 -20.84
C ALA A 133 -10.21 -0.37 -21.11
N ALA A 134 -10.70 0.87 -20.97
CA ALA A 134 -9.89 2.08 -21.00
C ALA A 134 -10.04 2.93 -19.73
N GLU A 135 -9.18 3.94 -19.62
CA GLU A 135 -9.19 4.87 -18.49
C GLU A 135 -10.40 5.79 -18.59
N GLY A 136 -11.24 5.82 -17.57
CA GLY A 136 -12.45 6.66 -17.58
C GLY A 136 -13.72 5.96 -18.05
N ASP A 137 -13.61 4.80 -18.73
CA ASP A 137 -14.76 4.00 -19.13
C ASP A 137 -15.57 3.54 -17.90
N GLY A 138 -16.90 3.57 -17.98
CA GLY A 138 -17.77 3.05 -16.91
C GLY A 138 -17.72 3.82 -15.57
N LEU A 139 -16.98 4.93 -15.47
CA LEU A 139 -16.89 5.69 -14.23
C LEU A 139 -18.20 6.41 -13.88
N VAL A 140 -19.03 6.73 -14.87
CA VAL A 140 -20.36 7.31 -14.64
C VAL A 140 -21.26 6.34 -13.88
N ASP A 141 -21.29 5.07 -14.29
CA ASP A 141 -22.08 4.04 -13.60
C ASP A 141 -21.52 3.76 -12.19
N MET A 142 -20.20 3.77 -12.04
CA MET A 142 -19.55 3.66 -10.74
C MET A 142 -19.96 4.81 -9.81
N ALA A 143 -19.94 6.06 -10.29
CA ALA A 143 -20.31 7.23 -9.53
C ALA A 143 -21.81 7.20 -9.16
N ALA A 144 -22.68 6.88 -10.10
CA ALA A 144 -24.12 6.71 -9.85
C ALA A 144 -24.38 5.63 -8.80
N GLY A 145 -23.68 4.49 -8.87
CA GLY A 145 -23.76 3.43 -7.87
C GLY A 145 -23.32 3.89 -6.47
N LEU A 146 -22.28 4.71 -6.39
CA LEU A 146 -21.78 5.25 -5.12
C LEU A 146 -22.73 6.28 -4.52
N MET A 147 -23.23 7.23 -5.32
CA MET A 147 -24.23 8.21 -4.89
C MET A 147 -25.50 7.52 -4.38
N ARG A 148 -26.01 6.54 -5.14
CA ARG A 148 -27.14 5.70 -4.72
C ARG A 148 -26.87 5.01 -3.38
N ARG A 149 -25.66 4.50 -3.15
CA ARG A 149 -25.28 3.82 -1.91
C ARG A 149 -25.32 4.75 -0.71
N TYR A 150 -24.73 5.95 -0.83
CA TYR A 150 -24.78 6.98 0.21
C TYR A 150 -26.23 7.37 0.54
N ARG A 151 -27.04 7.61 -0.50
CA ARG A 151 -28.46 7.96 -0.37
C ARG A 151 -29.27 6.89 0.34
N LEU A 152 -29.14 5.62 -0.07
CA LEU A 152 -29.86 4.50 0.55
C LEU A 152 -29.45 4.26 2.00
N ALA A 153 -28.17 4.47 2.33
CA ALA A 153 -27.65 4.35 3.68
C ALA A 153 -27.93 5.60 4.55
N ARG A 154 -28.58 6.64 4.00
CA ARG A 154 -28.82 7.94 4.64
C ARG A 154 -27.52 8.56 5.19
N LYS A 155 -26.42 8.39 4.45
CA LYS A 155 -25.13 9.03 4.74
C LYS A 155 -25.04 10.35 4.00
N ALA A 156 -24.50 11.37 4.68
CA ALA A 156 -24.24 12.65 4.05
C ALA A 156 -23.26 12.48 2.87
N PRO A 157 -23.42 13.23 1.77
CA PRO A 157 -22.43 13.27 0.70
C PRO A 157 -21.02 13.59 1.20
N PRO A 158 -19.97 13.05 0.56
CA PRO A 158 -18.60 13.46 0.82
C PRO A 158 -18.39 14.95 0.54
N LYS A 159 -17.50 15.57 1.30
CA LYS A 159 -17.16 16.99 1.18
C LYS A 159 -16.09 17.22 0.11
N VAL A 160 -15.13 16.30 0.01
CA VAL A 160 -13.98 16.44 -0.90
C VAL A 160 -13.75 15.14 -1.65
N LEU A 161 -13.43 15.26 -2.95
CA LEU A 161 -12.95 14.16 -3.79
C LEU A 161 -11.61 14.53 -4.42
N TYR A 162 -10.56 13.79 -4.07
CA TYR A 162 -9.25 13.88 -4.72
C TYR A 162 -9.20 12.98 -5.96
N VAL A 163 -8.74 13.53 -7.08
CA VAL A 163 -8.66 12.82 -8.37
C VAL A 163 -7.33 13.07 -9.08
N ASP A 164 -6.98 12.17 -9.99
CA ASP A 164 -5.73 12.21 -10.75
C ASP A 164 -5.72 13.28 -11.86
N ARG A 165 -6.89 13.53 -12.45
CA ARG A 165 -7.09 14.41 -13.60
C ARG A 165 -8.50 15.00 -13.60
N ASP A 166 -8.77 15.88 -14.58
CA ASP A 166 -10.10 16.44 -14.84
C ASP A 166 -10.76 17.11 -13.61
N CYS A 167 -9.91 17.68 -12.74
CA CYS A 167 -10.28 18.57 -11.65
C CYS A 167 -9.97 20.03 -12.02
N CYS A 168 -10.26 20.92 -11.08
CA CYS A 168 -9.53 22.19 -10.97
C CYS A 168 -9.75 23.13 -12.17
N VAL A 169 -11.00 23.22 -12.64
CA VAL A 169 -11.41 24.17 -13.68
C VAL A 169 -11.47 25.59 -13.11
N ALA A 170 -11.07 26.58 -13.92
CA ALA A 170 -11.08 27.98 -13.51
C ALA A 170 -12.49 28.59 -13.39
N ALA A 171 -13.44 28.06 -14.17
CA ALA A 171 -14.85 28.45 -14.14
C ALA A 171 -15.74 27.22 -14.43
N GLY A 172 -16.94 27.20 -13.84
CA GLY A 172 -17.90 26.10 -13.98
C GLY A 172 -17.56 24.85 -13.15
N THR A 173 -18.18 23.73 -13.50
CA THR A 173 -17.98 22.43 -12.84
C THR A 173 -17.05 21.55 -13.66
N SER A 174 -16.16 20.80 -13.02
CA SER A 174 -15.32 19.84 -13.72
C SER A 174 -16.11 18.63 -14.23
N ALA A 175 -15.56 17.88 -15.20
CA ALA A 175 -16.19 16.64 -15.69
C ALA A 175 -16.43 15.63 -14.56
N VAL A 176 -15.49 15.53 -13.62
CA VAL A 176 -15.66 14.71 -12.40
C VAL A 176 -16.81 15.21 -11.54
N HIS A 177 -16.97 16.52 -11.35
CA HIS A 177 -18.09 17.05 -10.57
C HIS A 177 -19.44 16.73 -11.25
N GLN A 178 -19.53 16.84 -12.57
CA GLN A 178 -20.73 16.44 -13.32
C GLN A 178 -21.02 14.93 -13.20
N MET A 179 -19.98 14.10 -13.13
CA MET A 179 -20.13 12.67 -12.89
C MET A 179 -20.77 12.37 -11.51
N PHE A 180 -20.45 13.18 -10.50
CA PHE A 180 -21.02 13.11 -9.14
C PHE A 180 -22.15 14.13 -8.91
N HIS A 181 -23.07 14.26 -9.88
CA HIS A 181 -24.09 15.30 -9.93
C HIS A 181 -25.07 15.37 -8.74
N GLU A 182 -25.29 14.30 -7.97
CA GLU A 182 -26.14 14.34 -6.76
C GLU A 182 -25.43 15.02 -5.57
N TRP A 183 -24.12 15.21 -5.63
CA TRP A 183 -23.31 15.78 -4.55
C TRP A 183 -22.92 17.22 -4.84
N HIS A 184 -23.91 18.12 -4.77
CA HIS A 184 -23.77 19.53 -5.20
C HIS A 184 -22.68 20.32 -4.45
N GLU A 185 -22.43 20.00 -3.18
CA GLU A 185 -21.39 20.66 -2.37
C GLU A 185 -20.00 20.01 -2.51
N LEU A 186 -19.85 19.00 -3.38
CA LEU A 186 -18.61 18.26 -3.52
C LEU A 186 -17.50 19.13 -4.12
N VAL A 187 -16.41 19.27 -3.36
CA VAL A 187 -15.19 19.92 -3.84
C VAL A 187 -14.25 18.90 -4.48
N VAL A 188 -14.03 19.04 -5.79
CA VAL A 188 -13.07 18.18 -6.52
C VAL A 188 -11.67 18.81 -6.50
N ARG A 189 -10.68 18.07 -6.01
CA ARG A 189 -9.28 18.51 -5.86
C ARG A 189 -8.32 17.57 -6.60
N LEU A 190 -7.15 18.09 -6.96
CA LEU A 190 -6.09 17.27 -7.53
C LEU A 190 -5.41 16.44 -6.44
N ASP A 191 -5.18 15.15 -6.71
CA ASP A 191 -4.36 14.29 -5.88
C ASP A 191 -2.94 14.85 -5.72
N VAL A 192 -2.37 14.72 -4.52
CA VAL A 192 -1.07 15.31 -4.16
C VAL A 192 0.08 14.75 -4.99
N TRP A 193 0.05 13.47 -5.37
CA TRP A 193 1.11 12.88 -6.21
C TRP A 193 1.00 13.38 -7.65
N HIS A 194 -0.22 13.62 -8.12
CA HIS A 194 -0.45 14.26 -9.41
C HIS A 194 -0.07 15.75 -9.38
N LEU A 195 -0.32 16.45 -8.28
CA LEU A 195 0.15 17.82 -8.07
C LEU A 195 1.68 17.90 -8.14
N MET A 196 2.39 17.05 -7.40
CA MET A 196 3.85 16.99 -7.45
C MET A 196 4.37 16.70 -8.86
N ARG A 197 3.73 15.77 -9.58
CA ARG A 197 4.09 15.50 -10.98
C ARG A 197 3.86 16.71 -11.90
N ARG A 198 2.80 17.49 -11.68
CA ARG A 198 2.57 18.72 -12.45
C ARG A 198 3.63 19.78 -12.16
N PHE A 199 4.05 19.94 -10.91
CA PHE A 199 5.19 20.81 -10.56
C PHE A 199 6.47 20.37 -11.24
N ALA A 200 6.79 19.07 -11.18
CA ALA A 200 7.99 18.53 -11.81
C ALA A 200 8.03 18.82 -13.31
N ARG A 201 6.91 18.65 -14.03
CA ARG A 201 6.82 18.94 -15.48
C ARG A 201 7.18 20.38 -15.86
N GLY A 202 7.10 21.34 -14.95
CA GLY A 202 7.49 22.73 -15.20
C GLY A 202 9.00 22.97 -15.22
N VAL A 203 9.78 22.07 -14.60
CA VAL A 203 11.23 22.27 -14.40
C VAL A 203 12.08 21.07 -14.81
N THR A 204 11.49 19.90 -14.98
CA THR A 204 12.20 18.64 -15.25
C THR A 204 11.27 17.58 -15.87
N THR A 205 11.86 16.48 -16.32
CA THR A 205 11.17 15.28 -16.82
C THR A 205 11.64 14.06 -16.03
N ASP A 206 10.86 12.98 -16.08
CA ASP A 206 11.21 11.71 -15.42
C ASP A 206 12.49 11.05 -15.97
N SER A 207 12.91 11.43 -17.18
CA SER A 207 14.18 11.03 -17.79
C SER A 207 15.41 11.77 -17.25
N HIS A 208 15.23 12.88 -16.52
CA HIS A 208 16.36 13.67 -16.02
C HIS A 208 17.04 13.00 -14.82
N GLN A 209 18.38 13.02 -14.77
CA GLN A 209 19.16 12.37 -13.70
C GLN A 209 18.83 12.92 -12.29
N LEU A 210 18.39 14.17 -12.20
CA LEU A 210 18.00 14.84 -10.95
C LEU A 210 16.51 14.70 -10.59
N TYR A 211 15.70 14.03 -11.41
CA TYR A 211 14.26 13.94 -11.19
C TYR A 211 13.91 13.36 -9.81
N SER A 212 14.57 12.26 -9.45
CA SER A 212 14.36 11.59 -8.15
C SER A 212 14.69 12.52 -6.97
N LEU A 213 15.82 13.24 -7.05
CA LEU A 213 16.23 14.20 -6.03
C LEU A 213 15.24 15.37 -5.93
N PHE A 214 14.78 15.90 -7.06
CA PHE A 214 13.78 16.95 -7.10
C PHE A 214 12.47 16.51 -6.44
N MET A 215 11.96 15.33 -6.84
CA MET A 215 10.73 14.77 -6.26
C MET A 215 10.86 14.50 -4.77
N ALA A 216 12.02 14.04 -4.30
CA ALA A 216 12.29 13.84 -2.88
C ALA A 216 12.26 15.17 -2.10
N ARG A 217 12.91 16.22 -2.63
CA ARG A 217 12.90 17.56 -2.00
C ARG A 217 11.50 18.17 -2.01
N LEU A 218 10.76 18.04 -3.10
CA LEU A 218 9.38 18.51 -3.20
C LEU A 218 8.48 17.78 -2.19
N SER A 219 8.63 16.45 -2.08
CA SER A 219 7.90 15.64 -1.10
C SER A 219 8.20 16.12 0.32
N PHE A 220 9.48 16.30 0.66
CA PHE A 220 9.90 16.78 1.97
C PHE A 220 9.38 18.18 2.31
N ALA A 221 9.22 19.05 1.31
CA ALA A 221 8.67 20.39 1.50
C ALA A 221 7.13 20.40 1.67
N MET A 222 6.44 19.37 1.18
CA MET A 222 4.97 19.28 1.21
C MET A 222 4.42 18.44 2.36
N PHE A 223 5.16 17.44 2.81
CA PHE A 223 4.73 16.51 3.84
C PHE A 223 5.56 16.66 5.10
N GLU A 224 4.88 16.66 6.24
CA GLU A 224 5.51 16.60 7.55
C GLU A 224 5.02 15.38 8.33
N TRP A 225 5.85 14.95 9.28
CA TRP A 225 5.47 13.90 10.21
C TRP A 225 4.77 14.53 11.40
N ASP A 226 3.60 14.03 11.76
CA ASP A 226 2.98 14.39 13.03
C ASP A 226 3.83 13.86 14.18
N ALA A 227 4.31 14.76 15.04
CA ALA A 227 5.20 14.40 16.15
C ALA A 227 4.52 13.44 17.14
N GLY A 228 3.20 13.57 17.33
CA GLY A 228 2.41 12.69 18.18
C GLY A 228 2.31 11.28 17.63
N ASP A 229 1.99 11.12 16.34
CA ASP A 229 1.94 9.83 15.65
C ASP A 229 3.31 9.15 15.64
N VAL A 230 4.39 9.91 15.41
CA VAL A 230 5.75 9.36 15.49
C VAL A 230 6.06 8.88 16.90
N SER A 231 5.64 9.59 17.95
CA SER A 231 5.82 9.14 19.34
C SER A 231 5.06 7.83 19.59
N ARG A 232 3.78 7.78 19.23
CA ARG A 232 2.95 6.58 19.36
C ARG A 232 3.54 5.39 18.61
N LEU A 233 4.05 5.61 17.40
CA LEU A 233 4.69 4.55 16.61
C LEU A 233 5.97 4.03 17.28
N LYS A 234 6.79 4.92 17.86
CA LYS A 234 7.99 4.53 18.60
C LYS A 234 7.64 3.69 19.83
N GLU A 235 6.65 4.13 20.60
CA GLU A 235 6.16 3.40 21.78
C GLU A 235 5.64 2.00 21.39
N ALA A 236 4.80 1.92 20.35
CA ALA A 236 4.30 0.66 19.83
C ALA A 236 5.44 -0.27 19.41
N LYS A 237 6.45 0.25 18.69
CA LYS A 237 7.59 -0.55 18.25
C LYS A 237 8.44 -1.07 19.41
N GLN A 238 8.70 -0.22 20.40
CA GLN A 238 9.40 -0.61 21.62
C GLN A 238 8.64 -1.68 22.41
N SER A 239 7.31 -1.64 22.41
CA SER A 239 6.49 -2.67 23.07
C SER A 239 6.56 -4.03 22.37
N GLU A 240 6.67 -4.07 21.04
CA GLU A 240 6.90 -5.31 20.29
C GLU A 240 8.28 -5.90 20.59
N GLU A 241 9.29 -5.03 20.69
CA GLU A 241 10.68 -5.42 20.94
C GLU A 241 10.91 -5.81 22.41
N GLY A 242 10.25 -5.15 23.36
CA GLY A 242 10.28 -5.47 24.80
C GLY A 242 9.60 -6.79 25.18
N GLY A 243 8.84 -7.40 24.26
CA GLY A 243 8.34 -8.78 24.40
C GLY A 243 9.40 -9.85 24.11
N GLY A 244 10.55 -9.47 23.56
CA GLY A 244 11.74 -10.31 23.44
C GLY A 244 12.67 -10.10 24.63
N ARG A 245 13.11 -11.18 25.28
CA ARG A 245 14.08 -11.14 26.41
C ARG A 245 15.24 -10.17 26.12
N PRO A 246 15.68 -9.37 27.10
CA PRO A 246 16.68 -8.33 26.88
C PRO A 246 18.06 -8.97 26.65
N GLY A 247 18.54 -8.90 25.42
CA GLY A 247 19.97 -8.97 25.07
C GLY A 247 20.36 -7.58 24.59
N GLY A 248 21.13 -6.86 25.40
CA GLY A 248 21.40 -5.44 25.21
C GLY A 248 22.23 -5.14 23.96
N GLU A 249 21.94 -4.00 23.34
CA GLU A 249 22.91 -2.98 22.95
C GLU A 249 22.14 -1.72 22.50
N ALA A 250 22.54 -0.57 23.05
CA ALA A 250 21.85 0.70 22.90
C ALA A 250 21.97 1.25 21.48
N PHE A 251 20.84 1.56 20.84
CA PHE A 251 20.81 2.27 19.55
C PHE A 251 20.93 3.79 19.80
N GLY A 252 21.97 4.38 19.22
CA GLY A 252 22.32 5.79 19.32
C GLY A 252 21.26 6.75 18.76
N GLN A 253 21.21 7.93 19.38
CA GLN A 253 20.34 9.05 19.03
C GLN A 253 20.59 9.51 17.59
N GLY A 254 19.58 9.39 16.72
CA GLY A 254 19.61 9.95 15.37
C GLY A 254 19.37 11.46 15.39
N ALA A 255 20.45 12.23 15.45
CA ALA A 255 20.46 13.65 15.10
C ALA A 255 20.08 13.86 13.62
N ARG A 256 19.57 15.07 13.30
CA ARG A 256 19.31 15.52 11.92
C ARG A 256 20.55 15.24 11.03
N PRO A 257 20.41 14.56 9.88
CA PRO A 257 21.45 14.60 8.88
C PRO A 257 21.44 15.99 8.25
N SER A 258 22.41 16.82 8.62
CA SER A 258 22.76 18.01 7.85
C SER A 258 23.20 17.55 6.45
N LEU A 259 22.50 18.02 5.42
CA LEU A 259 22.89 17.83 4.03
C LEU A 259 24.30 18.43 3.81
N PRO A 260 25.17 17.77 3.02
CA PRO A 260 26.43 18.38 2.64
C PRO A 260 26.16 19.61 1.78
N ALA A 261 26.84 20.71 2.11
CA ALA A 261 26.86 21.92 1.29
C ALA A 261 27.39 21.58 -0.11
N PRO A 262 26.91 22.26 -1.17
CA PRO A 262 27.47 22.07 -2.50
C PRO A 262 28.96 22.41 -2.47
N HIS A 263 29.80 21.53 -3.00
CA HIS A 263 31.21 21.79 -3.24
C HIS A 263 31.34 23.07 -4.07
N GLN A 264 31.79 24.16 -3.42
CA GLN A 264 32.38 25.28 -4.15
C GLN A 264 33.76 24.82 -4.62
N GLY A 265 33.86 24.48 -5.90
CA GLY A 265 35.14 24.43 -6.60
C GLY A 265 35.64 25.86 -6.78
N GLY A 266 36.71 26.20 -6.07
CA GLY A 266 37.37 27.51 -6.13
C GLY A 266 38.08 27.78 -7.46
N SER A 267 37.73 28.93 -8.04
CA SER A 267 38.60 30.00 -8.55
C SER A 267 40.08 29.72 -8.91
N GLY A 268 40.42 30.04 -10.17
CA GLY A 268 41.48 30.98 -10.56
C GLY A 268 40.92 31.78 -11.76
N ASP A 269 41.02 33.10 -11.89
CA ASP A 269 42.20 33.93 -11.71
C ASP A 269 41.84 35.44 -11.72
N ARG A 270 42.67 36.22 -11.01
CA ARG A 270 42.98 37.67 -11.12
C ARG A 270 42.09 38.79 -10.54
N ALA A 271 42.74 39.52 -9.62
CA ALA A 271 42.49 40.87 -9.06
C ALA A 271 42.61 41.98 -10.13
N ALA A 272 42.25 43.28 -9.98
CA ALA A 272 42.03 44.26 -8.90
C ALA A 272 41.34 45.54 -9.53
N PRO A 273 41.27 46.76 -8.91
CA PRO A 273 40.38 47.22 -7.84
C PRO A 273 39.65 48.57 -8.20
N PRO A 274 39.33 49.56 -7.31
CA PRO A 274 37.95 50.00 -7.09
C PRO A 274 37.66 51.51 -7.34
N GLY A 275 36.37 51.86 -7.38
CA GLY A 275 35.84 53.23 -7.32
C GLY A 275 34.42 53.24 -7.90
N GLY A 276 33.42 53.93 -7.38
CA GLY A 276 33.27 54.87 -6.29
C GLY A 276 31.76 55.11 -6.08
N ALA A 277 31.44 55.95 -5.10
CA ALA A 277 30.13 56.23 -4.53
C ALA A 277 29.01 56.62 -5.52
N GLY A 278 27.76 56.41 -5.11
CA GLY A 278 26.57 56.98 -5.77
C GLY A 278 25.25 56.62 -5.09
N ARG A 279 24.83 57.46 -4.16
CA ARG A 279 23.57 57.46 -3.40
C ARG A 279 22.47 58.20 -4.20
N LEU A 280 21.18 57.97 -3.86
CA LEU A 280 19.96 58.82 -3.95
C LEU A 280 18.76 57.98 -4.49
N LEU A 281 17.69 57.71 -3.71
CA LEU A 281 16.52 58.57 -3.42
C LEU A 281 15.91 59.13 -4.74
N GLY A 282 14.64 59.03 -5.09
CA GLY A 282 13.39 58.68 -4.42
C GLY A 282 12.24 59.39 -5.20
N HIS A 283 10.99 59.03 -4.89
CA HIS A 283 9.74 59.78 -5.09
C HIS A 283 9.01 59.84 -6.46
N ASP A 284 7.77 59.33 -6.38
CA ASP A 284 6.47 59.91 -6.77
C ASP A 284 6.09 60.28 -8.21
N GLY A 285 4.82 60.01 -8.51
CA GLY A 285 4.00 60.93 -9.31
C GLY A 285 2.89 60.29 -10.12
N GLN A 286 1.64 60.61 -9.78
CA GLN A 286 0.40 60.12 -10.38
C GLN A 286 -0.03 60.86 -11.66
N HIS A 287 -1.13 60.37 -12.24
CA HIS A 287 -2.08 60.99 -13.20
C HIS A 287 -1.66 60.86 -14.67
N GLY A 288 -2.51 60.55 -15.64
CA GLY A 288 -3.95 60.34 -15.76
C GLY A 288 -4.27 60.23 -17.27
N ARG A 289 -5.25 59.39 -17.62
CA ARG A 289 -5.97 59.14 -18.91
C ARG A 289 -5.95 60.22 -20.03
N PRO A 290 -6.59 59.97 -21.21
CA PRO A 290 -6.55 58.87 -22.19
C PRO A 290 -6.45 59.45 -23.65
N LEU A 291 -7.01 58.74 -24.66
CA LEU A 291 -7.14 58.97 -26.14
C LEU A 291 -6.24 57.97 -26.90
N ASP A 292 -6.70 57.06 -27.77
CA ASP A 292 -7.97 56.78 -28.46
C ASP A 292 -8.27 55.26 -28.49
#